data_AF-A0A318SGI8-F1
#
_entry.id   AF-A0A318SGI8-F1
#
_cell.length_a   1.000
_cell.length_b   1.000
_cell.length_c   1.000
_cell.angle_alpha   90.00
_cell.angle_beta   90.00
_cell.angle_gamma   90.00
#
_symmetry.space_group_name_H-M   'P 1'
#
loop_
_entity.id
_entity.type
_entity.pdbx_description
1 polymer ?
#
loop_
_entity_poly.entity_id
_entity_poly.type
_entity_poly.pdbx_seq_one_letter_code
_entity_poly.pdbx_strand_id
1 'polypeptide(L)'
;MTTFLALGFLALLAATPATVRYEVRTPADDPYSPVLVALDGRKVVTLVDPAKPTPPFSEGTAIMNVVRVADFDADGTLDALVLFSGGGNCCPSSYRFVTYRPGKAPLFSNAFDSWRDPKIETYQGRLVAVYRDEDAARWKSWAYRGGKAVLVRAAVIPELKALLNIRREAFDERRNVFAFDLNEDGSNERIECGIWDRWDTLQCGVTDAKGRELLSPSVGCDRYGVLATKTRGYHDLVCGLDWRIRWNGKEYVAPDFE
;
A
#
# COMPACT_ATOMS: atom_id res chain seq x y z
N MET A 1 37.34 66.40 -27.68
CA MET A 1 37.49 65.49 -26.54
C MET A 1 36.13 65.28 -25.93
N THR A 2 35.55 64.11 -26.16
CA THR A 2 34.16 63.77 -25.83
C THR A 2 34.16 62.99 -24.53
N THR A 3 33.52 63.52 -23.49
CA THR A 3 33.38 62.85 -22.19
C THR A 3 32.09 62.05 -22.18
N PHE A 4 32.20 60.71 -22.15
CA PHE A 4 31.07 59.81 -21.93
C PHE A 4 30.84 59.65 -20.42
N LEU A 5 29.66 60.01 -19.92
CA LEU A 5 29.19 59.60 -18.59
C LEU A 5 28.55 58.21 -18.71
N ALA A 6 29.13 57.21 -18.05
CA ALA A 6 28.58 55.86 -17.98
C ALA A 6 27.39 55.83 -17.00
N LEU A 7 26.20 55.47 -17.49
CA LEU A 7 25.07 55.07 -16.65
C LEU A 7 25.37 53.70 -16.04
N GLY A 8 25.51 53.65 -14.71
CA GLY A 8 25.55 52.40 -13.95
C GLY A 8 24.15 51.79 -13.85
N PHE A 9 23.92 50.68 -14.55
CA PHE A 9 22.76 49.82 -14.33
C PHE A 9 22.95 49.05 -13.02
N LEU A 10 22.18 49.40 -11.99
CA LEU A 10 22.07 48.58 -10.78
C LEU A 10 21.14 47.41 -11.10
N ALA A 11 21.71 46.24 -11.39
CA ALA A 11 20.93 45.02 -11.55
C ALA A 11 20.38 44.60 -10.18
N LEU A 12 19.07 44.74 -9.97
CA LEU A 12 18.39 44.07 -8.87
C LEU A 12 18.46 42.56 -9.13
N LEU A 13 19.32 41.87 -8.38
CA LEU A 13 19.25 40.42 -8.22
C LEU A 13 17.95 40.12 -7.47
N ALA A 14 16.91 39.70 -8.19
CA ALA A 14 15.74 39.09 -7.58
C ALA A 14 16.20 37.79 -6.90
N ALA A 15 16.18 37.76 -5.56
CA ALA A 15 16.38 36.53 -4.83
C ALA A 15 15.27 35.56 -5.24
N THR A 16 15.64 34.44 -5.86
CA THR A 16 14.72 33.34 -6.08
C THR A 16 14.23 32.87 -4.71
N PRO A 17 12.91 32.73 -4.48
CA PRO A 17 12.41 32.24 -3.21
C PRO A 17 13.02 30.86 -2.97
N ALA A 18 13.69 30.69 -1.83
CA ALA A 18 14.34 29.45 -1.47
C ALA A 18 13.28 28.33 -1.47
N THR A 19 13.44 27.36 -2.37
CA THR A 19 12.63 26.13 -2.37
C THR A 19 13.01 25.37 -1.11
N VAL A 20 12.14 25.45 -0.09
CA VAL A 20 12.33 24.73 1.16
C VAL A 20 12.40 23.24 0.85
N ARG A 21 13.54 22.61 1.15
CA ARG A 21 13.69 21.16 1.00
C ARG A 21 13.27 20.50 2.30
N TYR A 22 12.22 19.69 2.19
CA TYR A 22 11.69 18.89 3.29
C TYR A 22 12.26 17.48 3.18
N GLU A 23 12.94 17.06 4.22
CA GLU A 23 13.23 15.64 4.46
C GLU A 23 12.34 15.22 5.62
N VAL A 24 11.33 14.41 5.32
CA VAL A 24 10.58 13.74 6.37
C VAL A 24 11.25 12.40 6.61
N ARG A 25 11.80 12.21 7.81
CA ARG A 25 12.54 10.99 8.15
C ARG A 25 12.06 10.41 9.46
N THR A 26 12.04 9.09 9.49
CA THR A 26 12.29 8.31 10.69
C THR A 26 13.80 8.09 10.78
N PRO A 27 14.45 8.29 11.95
CA PRO A 27 15.76 7.74 12.22
C PRO A 27 15.82 6.30 11.71
N ALA A 28 16.79 6.00 10.83
CA ALA A 28 16.79 4.84 9.93
C ALA A 28 16.71 3.47 10.64
N ASP A 29 16.90 3.43 11.96
CA ASP A 29 17.05 2.21 12.74
C ASP A 29 15.90 1.99 13.75
N ASP A 30 14.89 2.87 13.78
CA ASP A 30 13.80 2.76 14.77
C ASP A 30 12.42 3.24 14.23
N PRO A 31 11.48 2.32 13.95
CA PRO A 31 10.13 2.67 13.52
C PRO A 31 9.29 3.34 14.62
N TYR A 32 9.79 3.37 15.85
CA TYR A 32 9.22 4.09 16.99
C TYR A 32 9.87 5.44 17.22
N SER A 33 10.70 5.91 16.30
CA SER A 33 11.27 7.24 16.38
C SER A 33 10.31 8.30 15.82
N PRO A 34 10.41 9.55 16.30
CA PRO A 34 9.57 10.64 15.83
C PRO A 34 9.70 10.85 14.33
N VAL A 35 8.58 11.23 13.71
CA VAL A 35 8.59 11.72 12.33
C VAL A 35 9.08 13.15 12.36
N LEU A 36 10.24 13.38 11.77
CA LEU A 36 10.93 14.66 11.78
C LEU A 36 10.80 15.33 10.42
N VAL A 37 10.54 16.63 10.39
CA VAL A 37 10.74 17.48 9.21
C VAL A 37 12.04 18.22 9.37
N ALA A 38 13.01 17.97 8.48
CA ALA A 38 14.16 18.85 8.31
C ALA A 38 13.86 19.88 7.21
N LEU A 39 13.96 21.17 7.54
CA LEU A 39 13.95 22.27 6.57
C LEU A 39 15.38 22.66 6.24
N ASP A 40 15.72 22.61 4.95
CA ASP A 40 17.02 23.01 4.39
C ASP A 40 18.21 22.36 5.14
N GLY A 41 18.03 21.12 5.57
CA GLY A 41 19.03 20.32 6.29
C GLY A 41 19.39 20.82 7.69
N ARG A 42 18.66 21.80 8.26
CA ARG A 42 19.05 22.47 9.52
C ARG A 42 17.96 22.53 10.57
N LYS A 43 16.72 22.87 10.22
CA LYS A 43 15.65 23.01 11.22
C LYS A 43 14.84 21.73 11.29
N VAL A 44 14.98 21.00 12.40
CA VAL A 44 14.24 19.78 12.68
C VAL A 44 12.99 20.13 13.48
N VAL A 45 11.81 19.79 12.96
CA VAL A 45 10.53 19.89 13.66
C VAL A 45 9.96 18.49 13.82
N THR A 46 9.64 18.11 15.05
CA THR A 46 8.89 16.89 15.31
C THR A 46 7.46 17.06 14.82
N LEU A 47 7.08 16.34 13.77
CA LEU A 47 5.70 16.31 13.27
C LEU A 47 4.82 15.48 14.20
N VAL A 48 5.32 14.32 14.62
CA VAL A 48 4.65 13.43 15.55
C VAL A 48 5.69 12.76 16.43
N ASP A 49 5.40 12.74 17.73
CA ASP A 49 6.18 12.07 18.76
C ASP A 49 5.43 10.79 19.18
N PRO A 50 5.90 9.59 18.84
CA PRO A 50 5.26 8.34 19.22
C PRO A 50 5.23 8.11 20.75
N ALA A 51 6.08 8.80 21.53
CA ALA A 51 5.99 8.80 23.00
C ALA A 51 4.88 9.74 23.53
N LYS A 52 4.32 10.60 22.67
CA LYS A 52 3.24 11.54 22.96
C LYS A 52 2.24 11.53 21.80
N PRO A 53 1.49 10.42 21.61
CA PRO A 53 0.53 10.32 20.52
C PRO A 53 -0.42 11.51 20.58
N THR A 54 -0.42 12.31 19.52
CA THR A 54 -1.37 13.42 19.40
C THR A 54 -2.72 12.83 18.96
N PRO A 55 -3.85 13.29 19.51
CA PRO A 55 -5.16 12.79 19.10
C PRO A 55 -5.32 12.84 17.57
N PRO A 56 -5.95 11.80 16.97
CA PRO A 56 -6.85 10.85 17.63
C PRO A 56 -6.22 9.51 18.02
N PHE A 57 -4.90 9.40 18.16
CA PHE A 57 -4.26 8.12 18.50
C PHE A 57 -4.32 7.85 20.01
N SER A 58 -4.78 6.66 20.42
CA SER A 58 -4.77 6.19 21.81
C SER A 58 -3.48 5.40 22.09
N GLU A 59 -2.86 5.70 23.24
CA GLU A 59 -1.74 5.05 23.94
C GLU A 59 -1.14 3.75 23.33
N GLY A 60 0.14 3.81 22.93
CA GLY A 60 0.93 2.66 22.48
C GLY A 60 1.98 3.06 21.44
N THR A 61 3.07 2.30 21.34
CA THR A 61 4.20 2.52 20.41
C THR A 61 3.71 2.33 18.97
N ALA A 62 3.22 3.40 18.34
CA ALA A 62 2.82 3.35 16.94
C ALA A 62 4.07 3.30 16.06
N ILE A 63 4.14 2.31 15.18
CA ILE A 63 5.04 2.33 14.04
C ILE A 63 4.61 3.49 13.17
N MET A 64 5.55 4.39 12.88
CA MET A 64 5.33 5.52 12.00
C MET A 64 6.32 5.47 10.86
N ASN A 65 5.87 5.81 9.65
CA ASN A 65 6.78 5.93 8.52
C ASN A 65 6.26 6.92 7.49
N VAL A 66 7.17 7.50 6.73
CA VAL A 66 6.87 8.37 5.59
C VAL A 66 6.76 7.48 4.36
N VAL A 67 5.56 7.37 3.82
CA VAL A 67 5.30 6.62 2.58
C VAL A 67 5.78 7.42 1.39
N ARG A 68 5.47 8.72 1.35
CA ARG A 68 5.81 9.59 0.23
C ARG A 68 5.90 11.06 0.65
N VAL A 69 6.84 11.79 0.05
CA VAL A 69 6.86 13.26 0.06
C VAL A 69 6.60 13.77 -1.36
N ALA A 70 5.60 14.63 -1.53
CA ALA A 70 5.21 15.23 -2.81
C ALA A 70 4.26 16.41 -2.58
N ASP A 71 4.10 17.28 -3.58
CA ASP A 71 3.07 18.32 -3.58
C ASP A 71 1.71 17.69 -3.93
N PHE A 72 0.94 17.30 -2.89
CA PHE A 72 -0.29 16.52 -3.06
C PHE A 72 -1.51 17.40 -3.36
N ASP A 73 -1.52 18.66 -2.92
CA ASP A 73 -2.60 19.61 -3.21
C ASP A 73 -2.31 20.59 -4.36
N ALA A 74 -1.11 20.53 -4.94
CA ALA A 74 -0.62 21.37 -6.03
C ALA A 74 -0.48 22.85 -5.65
N ASP A 75 -0.13 23.14 -4.39
CA ASP A 75 0.07 24.51 -3.89
C ASP A 75 1.52 25.01 -4.04
N GLY A 76 2.43 24.17 -4.55
CA GLY A 76 3.85 24.47 -4.72
C GLY A 76 4.71 24.13 -3.50
N THR A 77 4.11 23.66 -2.40
CA THR A 77 4.78 23.17 -1.20
C THR A 77 4.75 21.65 -1.17
N LEU A 78 5.79 21.02 -0.60
CA LEU A 78 5.77 19.57 -0.40
C LEU A 78 4.92 19.20 0.82
N ASP A 79 4.07 18.22 0.64
CA ASP A 79 3.34 17.51 1.68
C ASP A 79 3.95 16.11 1.90
N ALA A 80 3.49 15.41 2.92
CA ALA A 80 3.84 14.02 3.18
C ALA A 80 2.59 13.14 3.29
N LEU A 81 2.67 11.93 2.76
CA LEU A 81 1.81 10.83 3.15
C LEU A 81 2.55 10.00 4.19
N VAL A 82 1.95 9.88 5.37
CA VAL A 82 2.51 9.13 6.49
C VAL A 82 1.60 7.97 6.84
N LEU A 83 2.21 6.87 7.28
CA LEU A 83 1.53 5.71 7.83
C LEU A 83 1.69 5.67 9.34
N PHE A 84 0.65 5.16 10.00
CA PHE A 84 0.60 4.84 11.41
C PHE A 84 0.13 3.41 11.55
N SER A 85 0.82 2.58 12.31
CA SER A 85 0.42 1.21 12.57
C SER A 85 0.63 0.85 14.03
N GLY A 86 -0.30 0.09 14.61
CA GLY A 86 -0.12 -0.54 15.91
C GLY A 86 0.85 -1.73 15.88
N GLY A 87 1.34 -2.11 14.70
CA GLY A 87 2.14 -3.30 14.49
C GLY A 87 1.31 -4.60 14.56
N GLY A 88 1.99 -5.73 14.31
CA GLY A 88 1.34 -7.03 14.23
C GLY A 88 0.40 -7.14 13.02
N ASN A 89 -0.56 -8.06 13.09
CA ASN A 89 -1.49 -8.36 12.00
C ASN A 89 -2.96 -8.14 12.38
N CYS A 90 -3.26 -7.48 13.51
CA CYS A 90 -4.65 -7.33 13.98
C CYS A 90 -5.46 -6.35 13.15
N CYS A 91 -4.80 -5.34 12.58
CA CYS A 91 -5.42 -4.09 12.25
C CYS A 91 -4.70 -3.46 11.05
N PRO A 92 -5.43 -2.82 10.11
CA PRO A 92 -4.81 -2.14 8.99
C PRO A 92 -4.00 -0.93 9.47
N SER A 93 -3.03 -0.53 8.65
CA SER A 93 -2.31 0.73 8.84
C SER A 93 -3.24 1.89 8.53
N SER A 94 -3.10 2.98 9.28
CA SER A 94 -3.83 4.22 9.08
C SER A 94 -2.96 5.25 8.38
N TYR A 95 -3.46 5.86 7.32
CA TYR A 95 -2.72 6.79 6.48
C TYR A 95 -3.30 8.20 6.56
N ARG A 96 -2.43 9.21 6.54
CA ARG A 96 -2.80 10.62 6.56
C ARG A 96 -1.89 11.46 5.68
N PHE A 97 -2.46 12.49 5.07
CA PHE A 97 -1.68 13.57 4.49
C PHE A 97 -1.29 14.56 5.60
N VAL A 98 -0.06 15.06 5.52
CA VAL A 98 0.50 16.03 6.44
C VAL A 98 1.10 17.17 5.64
N THR A 99 0.65 18.39 5.94
CA THR A 99 1.26 19.61 5.42
C THR A 99 1.87 20.41 6.56
N TYR A 100 3.00 21.06 6.31
CA TYR A 100 3.65 21.90 7.30
C TYR A 100 4.23 23.16 6.67
N ARG A 101 3.80 24.31 7.20
CA ARG A 101 4.29 25.62 6.80
C ARG A 101 5.12 26.21 7.92
N PRO A 102 6.32 26.78 7.64
CA PRO A 102 7.16 27.37 8.67
C PRO A 102 6.40 28.38 9.55
N GLY A 103 6.49 28.20 10.87
CA GLY A 103 5.81 29.07 11.84
C GLY A 103 4.35 28.73 12.12
N LYS A 104 3.80 27.67 11.50
CA LYS A 104 2.47 27.12 11.82
C LYS A 104 2.60 25.72 12.40
N ALA A 105 1.58 25.24 13.11
CA ALA A 105 1.50 23.83 13.47
C ALA A 105 1.30 22.97 12.19
N PRO A 106 1.80 21.73 12.16
CA PRO A 106 1.45 20.78 11.11
C PRO A 106 -0.06 20.53 11.05
N LEU A 107 -0.60 20.32 9.85
CA LEU A 107 -1.99 19.97 9.64
C LEU A 107 -2.09 18.54 9.12
N PHE A 108 -2.94 17.76 9.76
CA PHE A 108 -3.20 16.36 9.41
C PHE A 108 -4.58 16.26 8.78
N SER A 109 -4.69 15.45 7.72
CA SER A 109 -5.99 15.07 7.20
C SER A 109 -6.73 14.12 8.16
N ASN A 110 -8.02 13.88 7.87
CA ASN A 110 -8.68 12.66 8.31
C ASN A 110 -7.90 11.41 7.83
N ALA A 111 -8.04 10.33 8.60
CA ALA A 111 -7.45 9.04 8.29
C ALA A 111 -8.21 8.30 7.19
N PHE A 112 -7.49 7.41 6.53
CA PHE A 112 -8.02 6.29 5.76
C PHE A 112 -7.14 5.07 6.00
N ASP A 113 -7.75 3.89 6.11
CA ASP A 113 -7.03 2.69 6.53
C ASP A 113 -6.84 1.72 5.36
N SER A 114 -5.71 1.01 5.37
CA SER A 114 -5.35 0.01 4.37
C SER A 114 -4.43 -1.04 4.97
N TRP A 115 -4.63 -2.29 4.57
CA TRP A 115 -3.73 -3.41 4.91
C TRP A 115 -2.42 -3.38 4.14
N ARG A 116 -2.34 -2.56 3.08
CA ARG A 116 -1.18 -2.44 2.21
C ARG A 116 -0.80 -0.98 1.99
N ASP A 117 0.46 -0.76 1.63
CA ASP A 117 0.92 0.57 1.28
C ASP A 117 0.22 1.10 0.01
N PRO A 118 -0.25 2.36 0.05
CA PRO A 118 -0.90 2.95 -1.08
C PRO A 118 0.10 3.23 -2.20
N LYS A 119 -0.30 2.92 -3.43
CA LYS A 119 0.41 3.35 -4.63
C LYS A 119 0.11 4.82 -4.89
N ILE A 120 1.12 5.58 -5.27
CA ILE A 120 0.94 6.98 -5.63
C ILE A 120 0.78 7.08 -7.15
N GLU A 121 -0.38 7.56 -7.58
CA GLU A 121 -0.73 7.71 -9.00
C GLU A 121 -1.13 9.15 -9.31
N THR A 122 -1.16 9.49 -10.60
CA THR A 122 -1.78 10.74 -11.07
C THR A 122 -3.21 10.47 -11.54
N TYR A 123 -4.17 11.22 -11.01
CA TYR A 123 -5.58 11.19 -11.42
C TYR A 123 -6.09 12.62 -11.65
N GLN A 124 -6.61 12.88 -12.84
CA GLN A 124 -7.07 14.23 -13.26
C GLN A 124 -6.02 15.32 -13.01
N GLY A 125 -4.75 15.02 -13.30
CA GLY A 125 -3.64 15.95 -13.14
C GLY A 125 -3.17 16.18 -11.70
N ARG A 126 -3.65 15.40 -10.72
CA ARG A 126 -3.23 15.50 -9.31
C ARG A 126 -2.75 14.16 -8.78
N LEU A 127 -1.86 14.21 -7.79
CA LEU A 127 -1.41 13.00 -7.10
C LEU A 127 -2.53 12.46 -6.19
N VAL A 128 -2.68 11.15 -6.18
CA VAL A 128 -3.64 10.43 -5.33
C VAL A 128 -2.97 9.21 -4.71
N ALA A 129 -3.35 8.93 -3.45
CA ALA A 129 -3.02 7.68 -2.79
C ALA A 129 -4.06 6.62 -3.17
N VAL A 130 -3.62 5.57 -3.85
CA VAL A 130 -4.47 4.47 -4.35
C VAL A 130 -4.22 3.24 -3.51
N TYR A 131 -5.26 2.71 -2.89
CA TYR A 131 -5.16 1.46 -2.15
C TYR A 131 -6.35 0.56 -2.44
N ARG A 132 -6.23 -0.68 -1.98
CA ARG A 132 -7.22 -1.72 -2.11
C ARG A 132 -8.07 -1.81 -0.85
N ASP A 133 -9.36 -1.60 -1.00
CA ASP A 133 -10.35 -1.93 0.00
C ASP A 133 -10.80 -3.38 -0.23
N GLU A 134 -10.28 -4.28 0.60
CA GLU A 134 -10.56 -5.72 0.50
C GLU A 134 -12.05 -6.01 0.75
N ASP A 135 -12.61 -5.46 1.82
CA ASP A 135 -14.00 -5.68 2.23
C ASP A 135 -14.98 -5.19 1.16
N ALA A 136 -14.70 -4.03 0.55
CA ALA A 136 -15.55 -3.46 -0.49
C ALA A 136 -15.22 -3.95 -1.91
N ALA A 137 -14.21 -4.83 -2.08
CA ALA A 137 -13.74 -5.31 -3.38
C ALA A 137 -13.44 -4.17 -4.37
N ARG A 138 -12.80 -3.10 -3.90
CA ARG A 138 -12.61 -1.85 -4.67
C ARG A 138 -11.22 -1.27 -4.54
N TRP A 139 -10.72 -0.71 -5.63
CA TRP A 139 -9.65 0.29 -5.57
C TRP A 139 -10.23 1.63 -5.15
N LYS A 140 -9.69 2.24 -4.10
CA LYS A 140 -10.02 3.59 -3.64
C LYS A 140 -8.84 4.52 -3.89
N SER A 141 -9.12 5.74 -4.37
CA SER A 141 -8.10 6.77 -4.56
C SER A 141 -8.46 8.02 -3.77
N TRP A 142 -7.53 8.48 -2.95
CA TRP A 142 -7.69 9.63 -2.05
C TRP A 142 -6.77 10.77 -2.48
N ALA A 143 -7.36 11.96 -2.63
CA ALA A 143 -6.63 13.19 -2.91
C ALA A 143 -6.57 14.06 -1.65
N TYR A 144 -5.48 14.81 -1.49
CA TYR A 144 -5.41 15.86 -0.49
C TYR A 144 -6.06 17.15 -1.02
N ARG A 145 -7.07 17.66 -0.32
CA ARG A 145 -7.80 18.88 -0.71
C ARG A 145 -8.20 19.68 0.52
N GLY A 146 -7.64 20.89 0.66
CA GLY A 146 -8.05 21.84 1.69
C GLY A 146 -7.94 21.28 3.11
N GLY A 147 -6.85 20.57 3.42
CA GLY A 147 -6.64 19.98 4.75
C GLY A 147 -7.30 18.61 4.96
N LYS A 148 -7.95 18.03 3.95
CA LYS A 148 -8.70 16.77 4.08
C LYS A 148 -8.27 15.73 3.05
N ALA A 149 -8.37 14.46 3.43
CA ALA A 149 -8.30 13.34 2.50
C ALA A 149 -9.69 13.13 1.92
N VAL A 150 -9.82 13.28 0.61
CA VAL A 150 -11.09 13.18 -0.12
C VAL A 150 -11.04 11.99 -1.06
N LEU A 151 -12.01 11.07 -0.95
CA LEU A 151 -12.19 9.98 -1.89
C LEU A 151 -12.60 10.55 -3.25
N VAL A 152 -11.75 10.40 -4.26
CA VAL A 152 -11.98 10.95 -5.61
C VAL A 152 -12.27 9.89 -6.66
N ARG A 153 -11.96 8.63 -6.38
CA ARG A 153 -12.23 7.49 -7.27
C ARG A 153 -12.47 6.24 -6.44
N ALA A 154 -13.49 5.48 -6.81
CA ALA A 154 -13.71 4.12 -6.37
C ALA A 154 -13.98 3.25 -7.60
N ALA A 155 -13.20 2.19 -7.80
CA ALA A 155 -13.33 1.29 -8.94
C ALA A 155 -13.44 -0.16 -8.46
N VAL A 156 -14.39 -0.91 -9.03
CA VAL A 156 -14.56 -2.32 -8.70
C VAL A 156 -13.33 -3.11 -9.16
N ILE A 157 -12.87 -4.04 -8.33
CA ILE A 157 -11.81 -4.98 -8.68
C ILE A 157 -12.45 -6.09 -9.53
N PRO A 158 -12.07 -6.24 -10.81
CA PRO A 158 -12.66 -7.26 -11.65
C PRO A 158 -12.21 -8.64 -11.16
N GLU A 159 -13.16 -9.55 -11.00
CA GLU A 159 -12.86 -10.92 -10.65
C GLU A 159 -12.26 -11.67 -11.86
N LEU A 160 -11.10 -12.31 -11.67
CA LEU A 160 -10.51 -13.21 -12.64
C LEU A 160 -11.37 -14.47 -12.77
N LYS A 161 -11.80 -14.77 -14.00
CA LYS A 161 -12.56 -15.99 -14.30
C LYS A 161 -11.71 -17.24 -14.07
N ALA A 162 -12.17 -18.10 -13.17
CA ALA A 162 -11.55 -19.37 -12.87
C ALA A 162 -12.26 -20.52 -13.60
N LEU A 163 -11.51 -21.56 -13.98
CA LEU A 163 -12.02 -22.84 -14.49
C LEU A 163 -12.71 -23.64 -13.38
N LEU A 164 -12.14 -23.55 -12.17
CA LEU A 164 -12.64 -24.14 -10.94
C LEU A 164 -12.40 -23.14 -9.82
N ASN A 165 -13.37 -22.95 -8.92
CA ASN A 165 -13.13 -22.18 -7.70
C ASN A 165 -13.92 -22.71 -6.50
N ILE A 166 -13.43 -22.31 -5.34
CA ILE A 166 -14.00 -22.56 -4.03
C ILE A 166 -14.10 -21.19 -3.37
N ARG A 167 -15.21 -20.97 -2.68
CA ARG A 167 -15.49 -19.73 -1.99
C ARG A 167 -15.84 -19.99 -0.55
N ARG A 168 -15.45 -19.08 0.34
CA ARG A 168 -15.70 -19.18 1.77
C ARG A 168 -17.18 -19.34 2.09
N GLU A 169 -18.06 -18.60 1.40
CA GLU A 169 -19.50 -18.59 1.69
C GLU A 169 -20.20 -19.91 1.32
N ALA A 170 -19.63 -20.66 0.37
CA ALA A 170 -20.14 -21.94 -0.10
C ALA A 170 -19.28 -23.12 0.36
N PHE A 171 -18.31 -22.88 1.24
CA PHE A 171 -17.36 -23.90 1.67
C PHE A 171 -18.02 -24.94 2.58
N ASP A 172 -17.73 -26.21 2.30
CA ASP A 172 -18.19 -27.37 3.06
C ASP A 172 -16.96 -28.16 3.47
N GLU A 173 -16.65 -28.20 4.76
CA GLU A 173 -15.49 -28.89 5.32
C GLU A 173 -15.48 -30.40 4.98
N ARG A 174 -16.65 -31.00 4.71
CA ARG A 174 -16.73 -32.42 4.30
C ARG A 174 -16.33 -32.64 2.83
N ARG A 175 -16.21 -31.56 2.07
CA ARG A 175 -15.84 -31.52 0.64
C ARG A 175 -14.74 -30.49 0.43
N ASN A 176 -13.69 -30.59 1.24
CA ASN A 176 -12.60 -29.64 1.30
C ASN A 176 -11.44 -29.95 0.32
N VAL A 177 -11.59 -30.99 -0.49
CA VAL A 177 -10.57 -31.48 -1.42
C VAL A 177 -11.09 -31.45 -2.84
N PHE A 178 -10.26 -30.92 -3.74
CA PHE A 178 -10.51 -30.83 -5.16
C PHE A 178 -9.31 -31.36 -5.93
N ALA A 179 -9.55 -31.85 -7.14
CA ALA A 179 -8.52 -32.41 -7.99
C ALA A 179 -8.49 -31.66 -9.33
N PHE A 180 -7.31 -31.28 -9.79
CA PHE A 180 -7.13 -30.61 -11.08
C PHE A 180 -5.74 -30.95 -11.63
N ASP A 181 -5.65 -31.30 -12.92
CA ASP A 181 -4.39 -31.50 -13.63
C ASP A 181 -3.77 -30.13 -13.96
N LEU A 182 -2.94 -29.60 -13.06
CA LEU A 182 -2.42 -28.25 -13.14
C LEU A 182 -1.32 -28.15 -14.20
N ASN A 183 -0.61 -29.23 -14.52
CA ASN A 183 0.48 -29.23 -15.50
C ASN A 183 0.16 -29.96 -16.83
N GLU A 184 -1.05 -30.50 -16.96
CA GLU A 184 -1.51 -31.29 -18.10
C GLU A 184 -0.67 -32.56 -18.35
N ASP A 185 -0.18 -33.20 -17.29
CA ASP A 185 0.55 -34.47 -17.40
C ASP A 185 -0.35 -35.72 -17.34
N GLY A 186 -1.67 -35.51 -17.19
CA GLY A 186 -2.67 -36.56 -17.06
C GLY A 186 -2.90 -37.02 -15.61
N SER A 187 -2.15 -36.50 -14.65
CA SER A 187 -2.33 -36.74 -13.21
C SER A 187 -2.88 -35.48 -12.55
N ASN A 188 -3.89 -35.64 -11.68
CA ASN A 188 -4.42 -34.49 -10.96
C ASN A 188 -3.57 -34.16 -9.72
N GLU A 189 -3.25 -32.88 -9.54
CA GLU A 189 -2.87 -32.33 -8.25
C GLU A 189 -4.08 -32.28 -7.31
N ARG A 190 -3.81 -32.41 -6.01
CA ARG A 190 -4.78 -32.28 -4.93
C ARG A 190 -4.74 -30.86 -4.37
N ILE A 191 -5.88 -30.17 -4.41
CA ILE A 191 -6.09 -28.86 -3.78
C ILE A 191 -6.93 -29.09 -2.53
N GLU A 192 -6.38 -28.82 -1.36
CA GLU A 192 -7.04 -29.05 -0.08
C GLU A 192 -7.15 -27.75 0.70
N CYS A 193 -8.35 -27.44 1.17
CA CYS A 193 -8.66 -26.19 1.86
C CYS A 193 -9.12 -26.44 3.29
N GLY A 194 -8.95 -25.45 4.14
CA GLY A 194 -9.55 -25.36 5.48
C GLY A 194 -9.95 -23.92 5.79
N ILE A 195 -10.65 -23.73 6.90
CA ILE A 195 -10.98 -22.39 7.41
C ILE A 195 -9.85 -21.94 8.32
N TRP A 196 -9.42 -20.69 8.15
CA TRP A 196 -8.56 -20.01 9.10
C TRP A 196 -9.43 -19.26 10.11
N ASP A 197 -9.72 -19.91 11.23
CA ASP A 197 -10.66 -19.43 12.28
C ASP A 197 -10.43 -17.98 12.71
N ARG A 198 -9.18 -17.53 12.68
CA ARG A 198 -8.83 -16.17 13.11
C ARG A 198 -9.46 -15.07 12.24
N TRP A 199 -9.57 -15.31 10.94
CA TRP A 199 -10.03 -14.32 9.97
C TRP A 199 -11.26 -14.77 9.19
N ASP A 200 -11.75 -15.97 9.47
CA ASP A 200 -12.88 -16.58 8.77
C ASP A 200 -12.69 -16.68 7.25
N THR A 201 -11.44 -16.90 6.81
CA THR A 201 -11.07 -17.04 5.39
C THR A 201 -10.67 -18.48 5.06
N LEU A 202 -10.55 -18.83 3.78
CA LEU A 202 -9.99 -20.13 3.37
C LEU A 202 -8.46 -20.08 3.38
N GLN A 203 -7.83 -21.17 3.81
CA GLN A 203 -6.42 -21.47 3.56
C GLN A 203 -6.34 -22.74 2.73
N CYS A 204 -5.79 -22.65 1.52
CA CYS A 204 -5.68 -23.79 0.61
C CYS A 204 -4.24 -24.12 0.28
N GLY A 205 -3.91 -25.41 0.37
CA GLY A 205 -2.64 -25.98 -0.07
C GLY A 205 -2.81 -26.81 -1.34
N VAL A 206 -1.71 -27.06 -2.04
CA VAL A 206 -1.66 -27.92 -3.23
C VAL A 206 -0.61 -29.00 -3.02
N THR A 207 -0.89 -30.24 -3.41
CA THR A 207 0.09 -31.32 -3.46
C THR A 207 0.02 -32.04 -4.80
N ASP A 208 1.17 -32.54 -5.29
CA ASP A 208 1.18 -33.41 -6.48
C ASP A 208 0.70 -34.83 -6.15
N ALA A 209 0.53 -35.65 -7.19
CA ALA A 209 0.09 -37.04 -7.07
C ALA A 209 1.01 -37.92 -6.19
N LYS A 210 2.26 -37.47 -5.92
CA LYS A 210 3.22 -38.15 -5.04
C LYS A 210 3.22 -37.57 -3.63
N GLY A 211 2.36 -36.60 -3.34
CA GLY A 211 2.23 -35.95 -2.04
C GLY A 211 3.25 -34.84 -1.77
N ARG A 212 4.01 -34.39 -2.77
CA ARG A 212 4.92 -33.24 -2.60
C ARG A 212 4.11 -31.96 -2.56
N GLU A 213 4.44 -31.08 -1.61
CA GLU A 213 3.80 -29.77 -1.48
C GLU A 213 4.12 -28.84 -2.66
N LEU A 214 3.04 -28.49 -3.35
CA LEU A 214 2.76 -27.47 -4.38
C LEU A 214 2.81 -26.03 -3.89
N LEU A 215 2.01 -25.83 -2.86
CA LEU A 215 1.62 -24.57 -2.25
C LEU A 215 1.30 -24.88 -0.79
N SER A 216 1.93 -24.16 0.13
CA SER A 216 1.58 -24.23 1.55
C SER A 216 0.27 -23.48 1.82
N PRO A 217 -0.62 -23.97 2.72
CA PRO A 217 -1.86 -23.28 3.10
C PRO A 217 -1.60 -22.09 4.04
N SER A 218 -0.76 -21.14 3.62
CA SER A 218 -0.29 -20.03 4.47
C SER A 218 -1.00 -18.70 4.22
N VAL A 219 -1.73 -18.57 3.11
CA VAL A 219 -2.44 -17.36 2.72
C VAL A 219 -3.93 -17.53 2.99
N GLY A 220 -4.56 -16.56 3.65
CA GLY A 220 -6.01 -16.53 3.85
C GLY A 220 -6.72 -15.81 2.71
N CYS A 221 -7.73 -16.42 2.10
CA CYS A 221 -8.51 -15.83 1.01
C CYS A 221 -9.98 -16.25 1.08
N ASP A 222 -10.91 -15.36 0.73
CA ASP A 222 -12.33 -15.74 0.59
C ASP A 222 -12.62 -16.62 -0.62
N ARG A 223 -11.66 -16.70 -1.55
CA ARG A 223 -11.77 -17.49 -2.77
C ARG A 223 -10.42 -18.05 -3.16
N TYR A 224 -10.43 -19.33 -3.56
CA TYR A 224 -9.35 -19.96 -4.30
C TYR A 224 -9.86 -20.49 -5.63
N GLY A 225 -9.04 -20.44 -6.68
CA GLY A 225 -9.43 -21.04 -7.95
C GLY A 225 -8.26 -21.30 -8.89
N VAL A 226 -8.54 -22.12 -9.91
CA VAL A 226 -7.60 -22.43 -10.99
C VAL A 226 -7.94 -21.57 -12.20
N LEU A 227 -6.97 -20.84 -12.74
CA LEU A 227 -7.15 -19.98 -13.90
C LEU A 227 -6.82 -20.72 -15.19
N ALA A 228 -7.36 -20.25 -16.32
CA ALA A 228 -6.99 -20.75 -17.64
C ALA A 228 -5.57 -20.33 -18.08
N THR A 229 -5.03 -19.26 -17.49
CA THR A 229 -3.66 -18.82 -17.77
C THR A 229 -2.65 -19.77 -17.15
N LYS A 230 -1.46 -19.84 -17.74
CA LYS A 230 -0.39 -20.71 -17.29
C LYS A 230 0.92 -19.96 -17.15
N THR A 231 1.72 -20.39 -16.18
CA THR A 231 3.11 -19.98 -16.00
C THR A 231 3.99 -21.22 -16.00
N ARG A 232 4.96 -21.29 -16.91
CA ARG A 232 5.94 -22.40 -16.99
C ARG A 232 5.29 -23.80 -17.01
N GLY A 233 4.21 -23.94 -17.77
CA GLY A 233 3.49 -25.19 -17.97
C GLY A 233 2.40 -25.50 -16.95
N TYR A 234 2.34 -24.78 -15.82
CA TYR A 234 1.32 -24.97 -14.79
C TYR A 234 0.22 -23.90 -14.88
N HIS A 235 -1.03 -24.28 -14.64
CA HIS A 235 -2.16 -23.38 -14.46
C HIS A 235 -1.89 -22.41 -13.30
N ASP A 236 -2.12 -21.12 -13.53
CA ASP A 236 -2.06 -20.13 -12.46
C ASP A 236 -3.21 -20.37 -11.47
N LEU A 237 -3.00 -20.07 -10.19
CA LEU A 237 -4.08 -20.07 -9.20
C LEU A 237 -4.50 -18.62 -8.91
N VAL A 238 -5.69 -18.43 -8.35
CA VAL A 238 -6.18 -17.14 -7.87
C VAL A 238 -6.56 -17.22 -6.40
N CYS A 239 -6.16 -16.21 -5.65
CA CYS A 239 -6.64 -15.88 -4.31
C CYS A 239 -7.54 -14.64 -4.40
N GLY A 240 -8.73 -14.70 -3.80
CA GLY A 240 -9.70 -13.61 -3.85
C GLY A 240 -10.16 -13.31 -5.28
N LEU A 241 -10.22 -12.03 -5.62
CA LEU A 241 -10.74 -11.57 -6.91
C LEU A 241 -9.70 -11.68 -8.03
N ASP A 242 -8.45 -11.29 -7.77
CA ASP A 242 -7.46 -11.00 -8.80
C ASP A 242 -6.00 -11.32 -8.43
N TRP A 243 -5.71 -11.82 -7.23
CA TRP A 243 -4.34 -12.16 -6.86
C TRP A 243 -3.91 -13.47 -7.51
N ARG A 244 -3.05 -13.38 -8.51
CA ARG A 244 -2.57 -14.54 -9.25
C ARG A 244 -1.36 -15.16 -8.57
N ILE A 245 -1.52 -16.38 -8.06
CA ILE A 245 -0.44 -17.20 -7.54
C ILE A 245 0.16 -17.97 -8.71
N ARG A 246 1.48 -17.86 -8.92
CA ARG A 246 2.17 -18.36 -10.13
C ARG A 246 3.21 -19.40 -9.80
N TRP A 247 3.38 -20.35 -10.70
CA TRP A 247 4.44 -21.36 -10.62
C TRP A 247 5.82 -20.77 -10.92
N ASN A 248 6.77 -20.93 -10.00
CA ASN A 248 8.15 -20.46 -10.19
C ASN A 248 9.09 -21.53 -10.80
N GLY A 249 8.61 -22.76 -11.04
CA GLY A 249 9.42 -23.90 -11.45
C GLY A 249 9.62 -24.96 -10.36
N LYS A 250 9.29 -24.64 -9.11
CA LYS A 250 9.42 -25.52 -7.94
C LYS A 250 8.17 -25.52 -7.06
N GLU A 251 7.58 -24.35 -6.84
CA GLU A 251 6.40 -24.15 -6.00
C GLU A 251 5.54 -23.00 -6.55
N TYR A 252 4.30 -22.93 -6.08
CA TYR A 252 3.42 -21.79 -6.31
C TYR A 252 3.80 -20.66 -5.36
N VAL A 253 4.00 -19.47 -5.93
CA VAL A 253 4.35 -18.27 -5.19
C VAL A 253 3.22 -17.27 -5.37
N ALA A 254 2.60 -16.87 -4.27
CA ALA A 254 1.74 -15.70 -4.27
C ALA A 254 2.61 -14.48 -4.56
N PRO A 255 2.15 -13.49 -5.34
CA PRO A 255 2.86 -12.22 -5.44
C PRO A 255 3.09 -11.76 -4.02
N ASP A 256 4.31 -11.30 -3.74
CA ASP A 256 4.64 -10.77 -2.43
C ASP A 256 3.50 -9.83 -2.00
N PHE A 257 3.24 -9.79 -0.69
CA PHE A 257 2.42 -8.74 -0.12
C PHE A 257 3.16 -7.40 -0.28
N GLU A 258 3.43 -6.99 -1.53
CA GLU A 258 3.88 -5.66 -1.93
C GLU A 258 2.83 -4.63 -1.51
#